data_AF-W7CI51-F1
#
_entry.id   AF-W7CI51-F1
#
_cell.length_a   1.000
_cell.length_b   1.000
_cell.length_c   1.000
_cell.angle_alpha   90.00
_cell.angle_beta   90.00
_cell.angle_gamma   90.00
#
_symmetry.space_group_name_H-M   'P 1'
#
loop_
_entity.id
_entity.type
_entity.pdbx_description
1 polymer ?
#
loop_
_entity_poly.entity_id
_entity_poly.type
_entity_poly.pdbx_seq_one_letter_code
_entity_poly.pdbx_strand_id
1 'polypeptide(L)'
;MKRKIINGVLIVVLVFASYQFISIYLENKHNLKVLDEVQSVYQEANQPSELGNTSAFAELHKINPDITAWLTIAGTAINYPVLQAADNDTYLKTNYQGEQARAGSIFKDYRNTEVTPKHTILYGHNMKDGSMFADLQKYTDAAFFKQHPTFDYDTPEASYRVEVFTVYETTTDFYYIDTDFTKPAAFAQYLQDVKKTLALRDKRESN
;
A
#
# COMPACT_ATOMS: atom_id res chain seq x y z
N MET A 1 50.91 15.27 10.08
CA MET A 1 49.75 16.17 10.13
C MET A 1 48.58 15.71 9.27
N LYS A 2 48.78 15.48 7.95
CA LYS A 2 47.70 15.07 7.01
C LYS A 2 46.88 13.85 7.46
N ARG A 3 47.52 12.80 7.99
CA ARG A 3 46.85 11.57 8.46
C ARG A 3 45.90 11.79 9.66
N LYS A 4 46.22 12.72 10.57
CA LYS A 4 45.36 13.06 11.72
C LYS A 4 44.11 13.84 11.28
N ILE A 5 44.26 14.73 10.28
CA ILE A 5 43.15 15.47 9.68
C ILE A 5 42.20 14.51 8.94
N ILE A 6 42.75 13.61 8.12
CA ILE A 6 41.96 12.58 7.41
C ILE A 6 41.19 11.70 8.41
N ASN A 7 41.83 11.22 9.47
CA ASN A 7 41.16 10.43 10.50
C ASN A 7 40.03 11.22 11.19
N GLY A 8 40.24 12.51 11.47
CA GLY A 8 39.22 13.38 12.04
C GLY A 8 37.99 13.51 11.14
N VAL A 9 38.20 13.74 9.83
CA VAL A 9 37.11 13.81 8.84
C VAL A 9 36.36 12.48 8.76
N LEU A 10 37.07 11.34 8.75
CA LEU A 10 36.44 10.02 8.71
C LEU A 10 35.57 9.75 9.94
N ILE A 11 36.00 10.18 11.13
CA ILE A 11 35.20 10.04 12.35
C ILE A 11 33.91 10.88 12.24
N VAL A 12 33.99 12.11 11.75
CA VAL A 12 32.80 12.97 11.57
C VAL A 12 31.81 12.34 10.58
N VAL A 13 32.30 11.84 9.44
CA VAL A 13 31.46 11.13 8.45
C VAL A 13 30.81 9.89 9.08
N LEU A 14 31.55 9.12 9.87
CA LEU A 14 31.03 7.92 10.52
C LEU A 14 29.98 8.23 11.58
N VAL A 15 30.18 9.28 12.39
CA VAL A 15 29.19 9.75 13.36
C VAL A 15 27.92 10.23 12.66
N PHE A 16 28.06 11.00 11.58
CA PHE A 16 26.91 11.46 10.80
C PHE A 16 26.14 10.31 10.16
N ALA A 17 26.84 9.35 9.55
CA ALA A 17 26.21 8.16 8.95
C ALA A 17 25.52 7.30 10.02
N SER A 18 26.14 7.13 11.18
CA SER A 18 25.56 6.39 12.31
C SER A 18 24.30 7.08 12.84
N TYR A 19 24.31 8.41 12.97
CA TYR A 19 23.13 9.19 13.35
C TYR A 19 21.97 9.00 12.37
N GLN A 20 22.22 9.08 11.06
CA GLN A 20 21.21 8.84 10.03
C GLN A 20 20.67 7.41 10.06
N PHE A 21 21.53 6.42 10.30
CA PHE A 21 21.06 5.03 10.38
C PHE A 21 20.18 4.81 11.62
N ILE A 22 20.57 5.36 12.76
CA ILE A 22 19.78 5.29 14.01
C ILE A 22 18.45 5.99 13.84
N SER A 23 18.40 7.18 13.24
CA SER A 23 17.13 7.90 13.03
C SER A 23 16.18 7.11 12.15
N ILE A 24 16.66 6.52 11.06
CA ILE A 24 15.87 5.64 10.17
C ILE A 24 15.34 4.43 10.92
N TYR A 25 16.20 3.77 11.71
CA TYR A 25 15.80 2.60 12.47
C TYR A 25 14.72 2.91 13.51
N LEU A 26 14.87 4.03 14.22
CA LEU A 26 13.86 4.49 15.18
C LEU A 26 12.54 4.87 14.51
N GLU A 27 12.60 5.55 13.36
CA GLU A 27 11.44 5.89 12.55
C GLU A 27 10.68 4.63 12.09
N ASN A 28 11.38 3.64 11.54
CA ASN A 28 10.76 2.37 11.13
C ASN A 28 10.14 1.63 12.31
N LYS A 29 10.81 1.60 13.46
CA LYS A 29 10.28 0.97 14.67
C LYS A 29 9.03 1.68 15.18
N HIS A 30 8.99 3.01 15.13
CA HIS A 30 7.80 3.79 15.45
C HIS A 30 6.66 3.48 14.49
N ASN A 31 6.93 3.49 13.18
CA ASN A 31 5.94 3.17 12.14
C ASN A 31 5.32 1.78 12.31
N LEU A 32 6.13 0.75 12.58
CA LEU A 32 5.61 -0.60 12.84
C LEU A 32 4.72 -0.63 14.10
N LYS A 33 5.09 0.12 15.14
CA LYS A 33 4.32 0.19 16.37
C LYS A 33 2.96 0.85 16.15
N VAL A 34 2.91 1.99 15.47
CA VAL A 34 1.64 2.67 15.19
C VAL A 34 0.76 1.82 14.27
N LEU A 35 1.34 1.12 13.29
CA LEU A 35 0.59 0.17 12.45
C LEU A 35 -0.04 -0.98 13.27
N ASP A 36 0.69 -1.54 14.23
CA ASP A 36 0.17 -2.59 15.14
C ASP A 36 -0.97 -2.05 16.04
N GLU A 37 -0.83 -0.81 16.53
CA GLU A 37 -1.86 -0.15 17.34
C GLU A 37 -3.17 0.04 16.54
N VAL A 38 -3.10 0.55 15.30
CA VAL A 38 -4.32 0.73 14.49
C VAL A 38 -4.92 -0.58 14.02
N GLN A 39 -4.10 -1.61 13.78
CA GLN A 39 -4.59 -2.97 13.52
C GLN A 39 -5.39 -3.51 14.70
N SER A 40 -4.91 -3.30 15.92
CA SER A 40 -5.61 -3.71 17.15
C SER A 40 -6.94 -2.98 17.29
N VAL A 41 -6.98 -1.66 17.08
CA VAL A 41 -8.22 -0.86 17.07
C VAL A 41 -9.23 -1.42 16.07
N TYR A 42 -8.78 -1.71 14.85
CA TYR A 42 -9.65 -2.25 13.81
C TYR A 42 -10.18 -3.65 14.18
N GLN A 43 -9.33 -4.55 14.66
CA GLN A 43 -9.73 -5.92 15.05
C GLN A 43 -10.71 -5.95 16.23
N GLU A 44 -10.52 -5.08 17.22
CA GLU A 44 -11.42 -4.95 18.36
C GLU A 44 -12.78 -4.36 17.96
N ALA A 45 -12.78 -3.39 17.05
CA ALA A 45 -14.00 -2.71 16.61
C ALA A 45 -14.76 -3.43 15.49
N ASN A 46 -14.10 -4.33 14.75
CA ASN A 46 -14.67 -5.14 13.67
C ASN A 46 -15.19 -6.51 14.14
N GLN A 47 -15.58 -6.61 15.42
CA GLN A 47 -16.28 -7.80 15.93
C GLN A 47 -17.70 -7.88 15.35
N PRO A 48 -18.29 -9.08 15.24
CA PRO A 48 -19.64 -9.26 14.70
C PRO A 48 -20.64 -8.33 15.41
N SER A 49 -21.17 -7.37 14.66
CA SER A 49 -22.11 -6.37 15.17
C SER A 49 -23.25 -6.17 14.17
N GLU A 50 -24.42 -5.74 14.67
CA GLU A 50 -25.57 -5.35 13.83
C GLU A 50 -25.24 -4.15 12.91
N LEU A 51 -24.19 -3.38 13.23
CA LEU A 51 -23.75 -2.20 12.47
C LEU A 51 -22.71 -2.53 11.39
N GLY A 52 -22.28 -3.80 11.29
CA GLY A 52 -21.25 -4.24 10.36
C GLY A 52 -19.96 -3.43 10.52
N ASN A 53 -19.33 -3.07 9.38
CA ASN A 53 -18.07 -2.32 9.35
C ASN A 53 -18.21 -0.90 9.93
N THR A 54 -19.42 -0.33 9.96
CA THR A 54 -19.67 1.05 10.40
C THR A 54 -19.08 1.35 11.77
N SER A 55 -19.14 0.40 12.72
CA SER A 55 -18.57 0.58 14.06
C SER A 55 -17.05 0.68 14.03
N ALA A 56 -16.38 -0.17 13.24
CA ALA A 56 -14.94 -0.16 13.09
C ALA A 56 -14.44 1.14 12.46
N PHE A 57 -15.09 1.57 11.37
CA PHE A 57 -14.74 2.82 10.70
C PHE A 57 -15.03 4.06 11.56
N ALA A 58 -16.06 4.04 12.41
CA ALA A 58 -16.30 5.13 13.36
C ALA A 58 -15.14 5.32 14.36
N GLU A 59 -14.54 4.24 14.86
CA GLU A 59 -13.35 4.33 15.71
C GLU A 59 -12.11 4.79 14.92
N LEU A 60 -11.92 4.29 13.70
CA LEU A 60 -10.83 4.74 12.83
C LEU A 60 -10.93 6.23 12.47
N HIS A 61 -12.14 6.74 12.21
CA HIS A 61 -12.38 8.15 11.89
C HIS A 61 -12.10 9.10 13.05
N LYS A 62 -12.14 8.62 14.31
CA LYS A 62 -11.67 9.41 15.45
C LYS A 62 -10.16 9.64 15.42
N ILE A 63 -9.41 8.72 14.79
CA ILE A 63 -7.97 8.83 14.61
C ILE A 63 -7.68 9.72 13.40
N ASN A 64 -8.25 9.36 12.25
CA ASN A 64 -8.11 10.14 11.03
C ASN A 64 -9.35 9.99 10.12
N PRO A 65 -10.06 11.10 9.81
CA PRO A 65 -11.24 11.06 8.94
C PRO A 65 -10.91 10.69 7.49
N ASP A 66 -9.65 10.78 7.06
CA ASP A 66 -9.22 10.44 5.70
C ASP A 66 -9.13 8.92 5.47
N ILE A 67 -9.35 8.08 6.49
CA ILE A 67 -9.40 6.62 6.35
C ILE A 67 -10.70 6.24 5.62
N THR A 68 -10.56 5.71 4.41
CA THR A 68 -11.71 5.38 3.53
C THR A 68 -11.97 3.89 3.41
N ALA A 69 -10.97 3.05 3.68
CA ALA A 69 -11.09 1.61 3.60
C ALA A 69 -10.04 0.90 4.47
N TRP A 70 -10.12 -0.42 4.51
CA TRP A 70 -9.13 -1.32 5.10
C TRP A 70 -8.75 -2.39 4.09
N LEU A 71 -7.46 -2.73 3.99
CA LEU A 71 -6.94 -3.70 3.05
C LEU A 71 -6.20 -4.82 3.78
N THR A 72 -6.60 -6.07 3.53
CA THR A 72 -5.98 -7.25 4.13
C THR A 72 -5.70 -8.32 3.09
N ILE A 73 -4.46 -8.82 3.07
CA ILE A 73 -4.07 -10.01 2.30
C ILE A 73 -3.55 -11.07 3.28
N ALA A 74 -4.33 -12.13 3.50
CA ALA A 74 -3.96 -13.20 4.43
C ALA A 74 -2.61 -13.83 4.05
N GLY A 75 -1.77 -14.11 5.05
CA GLY A 75 -0.42 -14.66 4.84
C GLY A 75 0.64 -13.65 4.41
N THR A 76 0.33 -12.35 4.47
CA THR A 76 1.26 -11.25 4.19
C THR A 76 1.28 -10.23 5.34
N ALA A 77 2.20 -9.27 5.26
CA ALA A 77 2.18 -8.10 6.13
C ALA A 77 1.06 -7.09 5.79
N ILE A 78 0.38 -7.23 4.64
CA ILE A 78 -0.64 -6.30 4.17
C ILE A 78 -1.90 -6.45 5.02
N ASN A 79 -2.04 -5.54 5.97
CA ASN A 79 -3.18 -5.39 6.87
C ASN A 79 -3.22 -3.92 7.34
N TYR A 80 -3.74 -3.03 6.50
CA TYR A 80 -3.51 -1.59 6.66
C TYR A 80 -4.77 -0.75 6.39
N PRO A 81 -4.92 0.41 7.06
CA PRO A 81 -5.90 1.40 6.66
C PRO A 81 -5.53 2.00 5.30
N VAL A 82 -6.55 2.33 4.52
CA VAL A 82 -6.43 2.97 3.21
C VAL A 82 -6.92 4.40 3.33
N LEU A 83 -6.02 5.37 3.11
CA LEU A 83 -6.33 6.80 3.20
C LEU A 83 -6.66 7.41 1.84
N GLN A 84 -7.31 8.57 1.82
CA GLN A 84 -7.50 9.34 0.60
C GLN A 84 -7.30 10.83 0.88
N ALA A 85 -6.51 11.50 0.05
CA ALA A 85 -6.34 12.96 0.07
C ALA A 85 -6.92 13.59 -1.20
N ALA A 86 -6.83 14.92 -1.28
CA ALA A 86 -7.18 15.67 -2.50
C ALA A 86 -6.12 15.59 -3.61
N ASP A 87 -5.01 14.89 -3.35
CA ASP A 87 -3.91 14.62 -4.28
C ASP A 87 -3.32 13.21 -4.02
N ASN A 88 -2.35 12.81 -4.84
CA ASN A 88 -1.63 11.53 -4.70
C ASN A 88 -0.25 11.69 -4.02
N ASP A 89 0.04 12.85 -3.42
CA ASP A 89 1.36 13.18 -2.85
C ASP A 89 1.36 13.19 -1.32
N THR A 90 0.24 13.60 -0.71
CA THR A 90 0.10 13.82 0.74
C THR A 90 0.47 12.57 1.54
N TYR A 91 -0.09 11.42 1.18
CA TYR A 91 0.12 10.16 1.89
C TYR A 91 1.32 9.35 1.39
N LEU A 92 2.11 9.90 0.46
CA LEU A 92 3.35 9.28 0.00
C LEU A 92 4.43 9.29 1.11
N LYS A 93 4.42 10.28 2.01
CA LYS A 93 5.39 10.42 3.11
C LYS A 93 4.74 10.74 4.45
N THR A 94 3.47 10.40 4.59
CA THR A 94 2.67 10.67 5.80
C THR A 94 1.96 9.40 6.23
N ASN A 95 2.03 9.05 7.51
CA ASN A 95 1.34 7.89 8.07
C ASN A 95 -0.15 8.20 8.35
N TYR A 96 -0.91 7.20 8.81
CA TYR A 96 -2.34 7.33 9.08
C TYR A 96 -2.68 8.31 10.21
N GLN A 97 -1.72 8.69 11.06
CA GLN A 97 -1.89 9.70 12.12
C GLN A 97 -1.56 11.12 11.66
N GLY A 98 -1.16 11.31 10.39
CA GLY A 98 -0.75 12.60 9.85
C GLY A 98 0.72 12.96 10.14
N GLU A 99 1.52 12.01 10.64
CA GLU A 99 2.94 12.23 10.95
C GLU A 99 3.83 11.90 9.75
N GLN A 100 5.00 12.55 9.67
CA GLN A 100 5.99 12.24 8.63
C GLN A 100 6.53 10.82 8.79
N ALA A 101 6.44 10.03 7.72
CA ALA A 101 6.90 8.66 7.68
C ALA A 101 7.39 8.30 6.27
N ARG A 102 8.63 7.80 6.15
CA ARG A 102 9.21 7.33 4.88
C ARG A 102 8.42 6.21 4.23
N ALA A 103 7.78 5.38 5.05
CA ALA A 103 6.90 4.30 4.58
C ALA A 103 5.57 4.83 4.02
N GLY A 104 5.22 6.10 4.30
CA GLY A 104 3.95 6.70 3.92
C GLY A 104 2.75 5.94 4.49
N SER A 105 1.68 5.89 3.72
CA SER A 105 0.49 5.08 3.98
C SER A 105 0.11 4.25 2.76
N ILE A 106 -0.84 3.32 2.93
CA ILE A 106 -1.61 2.82 1.79
C ILE A 106 -2.67 3.87 1.49
N PHE A 107 -2.76 4.34 0.25
CA PHE A 107 -3.69 5.41 -0.11
C PHE A 107 -4.36 5.17 -1.46
N LYS A 108 -5.61 5.59 -1.56
CA LYS A 108 -6.44 5.51 -2.77
C LYS A 108 -6.21 6.75 -3.63
N ASP A 109 -6.28 6.59 -4.95
CA ASP A 109 -6.17 7.70 -5.90
C ASP A 109 -7.23 8.79 -5.61
N TYR A 110 -6.82 10.05 -5.64
CA TYR A 110 -7.71 11.19 -5.34
C TYR A 110 -8.92 11.27 -6.28
N ARG A 111 -8.83 10.71 -7.50
CA ARG A 111 -9.92 10.68 -8.51
C ARG A 111 -11.00 9.66 -8.18
N ASN A 112 -10.75 8.68 -7.32
CA ASN A 112 -11.73 7.67 -6.91
C ASN A 112 -12.69 8.22 -5.83
N THR A 113 -13.52 9.21 -6.21
CA THR A 113 -14.52 9.87 -5.35
C THR A 113 -15.90 9.23 -5.41
N GLU A 114 -16.17 8.41 -6.43
CA GLU A 114 -17.44 7.69 -6.56
C GLU A 114 -17.59 6.63 -5.46
N VAL A 115 -18.84 6.33 -5.07
CA VAL A 115 -19.15 5.29 -4.08
C VAL A 115 -18.83 3.89 -4.63
N THR A 116 -18.98 3.68 -5.94
CA THR A 116 -18.71 2.41 -6.63
C THR A 116 -17.90 2.66 -7.92
N PRO A 117 -16.62 3.08 -7.79
CA PRO A 117 -15.81 3.38 -8.94
C PRO A 117 -15.53 2.09 -9.73
N LYS A 118 -15.47 2.20 -11.06
CA LYS A 118 -15.16 1.05 -11.93
C LYS A 118 -13.74 0.53 -11.75
N HIS A 119 -12.83 1.39 -11.32
CA HIS A 119 -11.42 1.06 -11.12
C HIS A 119 -10.87 1.87 -9.94
N THR A 120 -10.76 1.21 -8.78
CA THR A 120 -10.09 1.76 -7.60
C THR A 120 -8.61 1.50 -7.68
N ILE A 121 -7.80 2.53 -7.52
CA ILE A 121 -6.35 2.43 -7.55
C ILE A 121 -5.81 2.72 -6.16
N LEU A 122 -5.02 1.78 -5.64
CA LEU A 122 -4.34 1.90 -4.36
C LEU A 122 -2.83 1.99 -4.60
N TYR A 123 -2.19 2.87 -3.85
CA TYR A 123 -0.76 3.09 -3.83
C TYR A 123 -0.18 2.75 -2.46
N GLY A 124 1.09 2.35 -2.45
CA GLY A 124 1.84 2.05 -1.25
C GLY A 124 3.30 1.81 -1.60
N HIS A 125 4.20 2.12 -0.68
CA HIS A 125 5.62 1.90 -0.89
C HIS A 125 5.96 0.40 -0.91
N ASN A 126 6.95 0.03 -1.72
CA ASN A 126 7.58 -1.28 -1.67
C ASN A 126 8.79 -1.21 -0.72
N MET A 127 8.55 -1.49 0.57
CA MET A 127 9.55 -1.33 1.63
C MET A 127 10.48 -2.54 1.75
N LYS A 128 11.77 -2.30 2.01
CA LYS A 128 12.78 -3.37 2.17
C LYS A 128 12.59 -4.23 3.42
N ASP A 129 11.84 -3.75 4.41
CA ASP A 129 11.52 -4.47 5.63
C ASP A 129 10.27 -5.36 5.51
N GLY A 130 9.68 -5.43 4.32
CA GLY A 130 8.50 -6.25 4.03
C GLY A 130 7.16 -5.56 4.36
N SER A 131 7.19 -4.34 4.90
CA SER A 131 5.96 -3.57 5.18
C SER A 131 5.32 -2.97 3.93
N MET A 132 4.11 -2.43 4.10
CA MET A 132 3.36 -1.74 3.04
C MET A 132 3.09 -2.67 1.85
N PHE A 133 3.39 -2.29 0.62
CA PHE A 133 3.15 -3.10 -0.58
C PHE A 133 4.33 -3.99 -1.00
N ALA A 134 5.35 -4.14 -0.15
CA ALA A 134 6.48 -5.02 -0.44
C ALA A 134 6.05 -6.45 -0.77
N ASP A 135 5.09 -6.98 -0.02
CA ASP A 135 4.58 -8.33 -0.19
C ASP A 135 3.77 -8.55 -1.49
N LEU A 136 3.43 -7.49 -2.24
CA LEU A 136 2.83 -7.66 -3.58
C LEU A 136 3.80 -8.36 -4.55
N GLN A 137 5.12 -8.22 -4.34
CA GLN A 137 6.12 -8.92 -5.13
C GLN A 137 6.00 -10.45 -5.03
N LYS A 138 5.45 -10.98 -3.94
CA LYS A 138 5.23 -12.43 -3.76
C LYS A 138 4.28 -13.00 -4.82
N TYR A 139 3.37 -12.20 -5.37
CA TYR A 139 2.47 -12.64 -6.43
C TYR A 139 3.16 -12.91 -7.79
N THR A 140 4.43 -12.54 -7.94
CA THR A 140 5.23 -12.97 -9.10
C THR A 140 5.52 -14.47 -9.06
N ASP A 141 5.49 -15.09 -7.87
CA ASP A 141 5.59 -16.54 -7.68
C ASP A 141 4.23 -17.22 -7.91
N ALA A 142 4.23 -18.22 -8.79
CA ALA A 142 3.01 -18.92 -9.20
C ALA A 142 2.36 -19.74 -8.07
N ALA A 143 3.14 -20.25 -7.11
CA ALA A 143 2.59 -21.01 -5.99
C ALA A 143 1.90 -20.08 -5.00
N PHE A 144 2.50 -18.92 -4.69
CA PHE A 144 1.89 -17.89 -3.87
C PHE A 144 0.60 -17.37 -4.52
N PHE A 145 0.62 -17.00 -5.81
CA PHE A 145 -0.57 -16.55 -6.53
C PHE A 145 -1.73 -17.56 -6.42
N LYS A 146 -1.43 -18.86 -6.60
CA LYS A 146 -2.45 -19.93 -6.51
C LYS A 146 -3.00 -20.12 -5.10
N GLN A 147 -2.18 -19.90 -4.07
CA GLN A 147 -2.59 -20.03 -2.67
C GLN A 147 -3.35 -18.80 -2.16
N HIS A 148 -3.10 -17.64 -2.75
CA HIS A 148 -3.67 -16.35 -2.36
C HIS A 148 -4.46 -15.70 -3.53
N PRO A 149 -5.50 -16.35 -4.09
CA PRO A 149 -6.20 -15.83 -5.27
C PRO A 149 -7.06 -14.60 -4.98
N THR A 150 -7.27 -14.27 -3.71
CA THR A 150 -8.16 -13.20 -3.27
C THR A 150 -7.58 -12.39 -2.12
N PHE A 151 -8.02 -11.14 -2.00
CA PHE A 151 -7.78 -10.29 -0.83
C PHE A 151 -9.07 -9.61 -0.36
N ASP A 152 -9.01 -9.04 0.85
CA ASP A 152 -10.13 -8.37 1.48
C ASP A 152 -9.95 -6.85 1.42
N TYR A 153 -11.02 -6.17 1.01
CA TYR A 153 -11.11 -4.73 0.96
C TYR A 153 -12.41 -4.32 1.63
N ASP A 154 -12.31 -3.68 2.79
CA ASP A 154 -13.47 -3.26 3.58
C ASP A 154 -13.65 -1.76 3.50
N THR A 155 -14.87 -1.31 3.27
CA THR A 155 -15.30 0.09 3.39
C THR A 155 -16.30 0.23 4.53
N PRO A 156 -16.65 1.46 4.96
CA PRO A 156 -17.70 1.65 5.96
C PRO A 156 -19.02 0.97 5.58
N GLU A 157 -19.33 0.91 4.29
CA GLU A 157 -20.61 0.42 3.76
C GLU A 157 -20.61 -1.08 3.45
N ALA A 158 -19.47 -1.66 3.07
CA ALA A 158 -19.42 -3.04 2.58
C ALA A 158 -18.05 -3.70 2.72
N SER A 159 -18.06 -5.02 2.79
CA SER A 159 -16.87 -5.87 2.69
C SER A 159 -16.79 -6.51 1.30
N TYR A 160 -15.63 -6.36 0.65
CA TYR A 160 -15.36 -6.90 -0.67
C TYR A 160 -14.28 -7.98 -0.58
N ARG A 161 -14.53 -9.13 -1.22
CA ARG A 161 -13.48 -10.10 -1.53
C ARG A 161 -13.09 -9.96 -2.98
N VAL A 162 -11.88 -9.48 -3.22
CA VAL A 162 -11.39 -9.11 -4.54
C VAL A 162 -10.53 -10.22 -5.10
N GLU A 163 -10.86 -10.68 -6.31
CA GLU A 163 -10.10 -11.71 -7.03
C GLU A 163 -8.91 -11.09 -7.78
N VAL A 164 -7.71 -11.63 -7.55
CA VAL A 164 -6.52 -11.25 -8.29
C VAL A 164 -6.53 -12.00 -9.62
N PHE A 165 -6.71 -11.27 -10.72
CA PHE A 165 -6.74 -11.88 -12.06
C PHE A 165 -5.46 -11.67 -12.88
N THR A 166 -4.58 -10.76 -12.45
CA THR A 166 -3.35 -10.41 -13.18
C THR A 166 -2.32 -9.78 -12.24
N VAL A 167 -1.05 -10.05 -12.50
CA VAL A 167 0.10 -9.38 -11.87
C VAL A 167 1.19 -9.21 -12.91
N TYR A 168 1.76 -8.01 -13.00
CA TYR A 168 2.86 -7.70 -13.90
C TYR A 168 3.73 -6.58 -13.32
N GLU A 169 5.03 -6.65 -13.58
CA GLU A 169 5.94 -5.54 -13.32
C GLU A 169 5.89 -4.57 -14.50
N THR A 170 6.00 -3.28 -14.20
CA THR A 170 5.98 -2.23 -15.22
C THR A 170 7.00 -1.16 -14.92
N THR A 171 7.45 -0.46 -15.95
CA THR A 171 8.15 0.81 -15.78
C THR A 171 7.14 1.94 -15.62
N THR A 172 7.62 3.14 -15.29
CA THR A 172 6.81 4.37 -15.25
C THR A 172 6.27 4.78 -16.62
N ASP A 173 6.74 4.14 -17.69
CA ASP A 173 6.37 4.48 -19.08
C ASP A 173 5.04 3.85 -19.50
N PHE A 174 4.53 2.89 -18.73
CA PHE A 174 3.22 2.28 -18.98
C PHE A 174 2.15 2.98 -18.14
N TYR A 175 1.24 3.69 -18.80
CA TYR A 175 0.11 4.34 -18.13
C TYR A 175 -1.05 3.36 -17.97
N TYR A 176 -1.15 2.70 -16.81
CA TYR A 176 -2.24 1.76 -16.47
C TYR A 176 -3.26 2.34 -15.48
N ILE A 177 -3.14 3.64 -15.18
CA ILE A 177 -3.75 4.33 -14.04
C ILE A 177 -4.98 5.15 -14.49
N ASP A 178 -5.64 4.73 -15.56
CA ASP A 178 -6.86 5.40 -16.02
C ASP A 178 -8.01 5.07 -15.06
N THR A 179 -8.66 6.10 -14.54
CA THR A 179 -9.75 6.00 -13.57
C THR A 179 -11.09 6.43 -14.18
N ASP A 180 -11.09 7.10 -15.33
CA ASP A 180 -12.29 7.61 -15.98
C ASP A 180 -12.65 6.78 -17.22
N PHE A 181 -13.66 5.91 -17.04
CA PHE A 181 -14.25 5.14 -18.12
C PHE A 181 -15.67 5.63 -18.45
N THR A 182 -15.80 6.91 -18.81
CA THR A 182 -17.04 7.54 -19.30
C THR A 182 -17.64 6.83 -20.52
N LYS A 183 -16.85 6.13 -21.34
CA LYS A 183 -17.35 5.29 -22.46
C LYS A 183 -17.36 3.81 -22.05
N PRO A 184 -18.50 3.10 -22.11
CA PRO A 184 -18.58 1.67 -21.75
C PRO A 184 -17.59 0.77 -22.51
N ALA A 185 -17.33 1.07 -23.79
CA ALA A 185 -16.37 0.32 -24.61
C ALA A 185 -14.90 0.51 -24.16
N ALA A 186 -14.57 1.64 -23.53
CA ALA A 186 -13.20 1.92 -23.09
C ALA A 186 -12.76 1.01 -21.93
N PHE A 187 -13.67 0.71 -21.00
CA PHE A 187 -13.36 -0.19 -19.88
C PHE A 187 -13.15 -1.64 -20.33
N ALA A 188 -14.00 -2.12 -21.24
CA ALA A 188 -13.83 -3.47 -21.79
C ALA A 188 -12.50 -3.61 -22.55
N GLN A 189 -12.11 -2.60 -23.33
CA GLN A 189 -10.82 -2.58 -24.02
C GLN A 189 -9.65 -2.54 -23.02
N TYR A 190 -9.73 -1.69 -22.00
CA TYR A 190 -8.72 -1.62 -20.93
C TYR A 190 -8.50 -2.99 -20.27
N LEU A 191 -9.57 -3.70 -19.91
CA LEU A 191 -9.47 -5.04 -19.33
C LEU A 191 -8.85 -6.07 -20.30
N GLN A 192 -9.13 -5.96 -21.61
CA GLN A 192 -8.49 -6.81 -22.60
C GLN A 192 -6.98 -6.53 -22.69
N ASP A 193 -6.58 -5.27 -22.68
CA ASP A 193 -5.17 -4.87 -22.78
C ASP A 193 -4.38 -5.34 -21.55
N VAL A 194 -4.93 -5.14 -20.36
CA VAL A 194 -4.35 -5.62 -19.09
C VAL A 194 -4.18 -7.15 -19.09
N LYS A 195 -5.18 -7.90 -19.58
CA LYS A 195 -5.10 -9.37 -19.69
C LYS A 195 -4.09 -9.82 -20.76
N LYS A 196 -3.92 -9.05 -21.83
CA LYS A 196 -2.99 -9.39 -22.91
C LYS A 196 -1.53 -9.23 -22.48
N THR A 197 -1.24 -8.24 -21.62
CA THR A 197 0.09 -8.07 -21.00
C THR A 197 0.49 -9.32 -20.20
N LEU A 198 -0.44 -9.93 -19.46
CA LEU A 198 -0.22 -11.17 -18.72
C LEU A 198 0.19 -12.34 -19.65
N ALA A 199 -0.55 -12.54 -20.75
CA ALA A 199 -0.27 -13.61 -21.72
C ALA A 199 1.08 -13.46 -22.43
N LEU A 200 1.65 -12.25 -22.48
CA LEU A 200 2.99 -11.99 -23.01
C LEU A 200 4.09 -12.33 -22.00
N ARG A 201 3.82 -12.25 -20.69
CA ARG A 201 4.75 -12.66 -19.63
C ARG A 201 4.91 -14.18 -19.59
N ASP A 202 3.81 -14.92 -19.58
CA ASP A 202 3.83 -16.39 -19.52
C ASP A 202 4.64 -17.01 -20.67
N LYS A 203 4.63 -16.38 -21.85
CA LYS A 203 5.41 -16.81 -23.03
C LYS A 203 6.92 -16.47 -22.97
N ARG A 204 7.31 -15.50 -22.14
CA ARG A 204 8.72 -15.10 -21.97
C ARG A 204 9.42 -15.95 -20.91
N GLU A 205 8.69 -16.41 -19.90
CA GLU A 205 9.21 -17.33 -18.87
C GLU A 205 9.27 -18.79 -19.36
N SER A 206 8.63 -19.12 -20.49
CA SER A 206 8.63 -20.46 -21.10
C SER A 206 9.70 -20.68 -22.20
N ASN A 207 10.61 -19.71 -22.43
CA ASN A 207 11.72 -19.77 -23.40
C ASN A 207 13.05 -19.59 -22.68
#